data_AF-A0A4C1VDA4-F1
#
_entry.id   AF-A0A4C1VDA4-F1
#
_cell.length_a   1.000
_cell.length_b   1.000
_cell.length_c   1.000
_cell.angle_alpha   90.00
_cell.angle_beta   90.00
_cell.angle_gamma   90.00
#
_symmetry.space_group_name_H-M   'P 1'
#
loop_
_entity.id
_entity.type
_entity.pdbx_description
1 polymer ?
#
loop_
_entity_poly.entity_id
_entity_poly.type
_entity_poly.pdbx_seq_one_letter_code
_entity_poly.pdbx_strand_id
1 'polypeptide(L)'
;MDTLESNVRLECKLAFAELQTDMSDLAADLEHSGIPTLDHINYVMKVFFPGVSDHPILNVQRQFINTPRTNYDAAMIQFEQLLNNKFFLLSFINTLEAQKSFNIRDKVNVASLLMIILMGKMEYATDILKSLLLRLIDKSVCNKHPQLMLRRTESVVEKMLTNWMALCMYYYLKDYAGSSLFLLFKAIKHQIEKGVVDAITHEARYSLSEEKLLKEQIDYQVITLHIIQDDFDDKIQCKVLDCDSISQVKSKILDALFKNTPFSLRPSVHEVDLEWRHGGGHVTLQDEDVTTKH
;
A
#
# COMPACT_ATOMS: atom_id res chain seq x y z
N MET A 1 -3.90 5.22 44.16
CA MET A 1 -2.91 4.96 43.09
C MET A 1 -2.86 3.46 42.82
N ASP A 2 -2.67 2.64 43.85
CA ASP A 2 -2.65 1.17 43.78
C ASP A 2 -3.91 0.51 43.18
N THR A 3 -5.11 1.05 43.43
CA THR A 3 -6.35 0.56 42.82
C THR A 3 -6.47 0.88 41.34
N LEU A 4 -6.03 2.08 40.93
CA LEU A 4 -5.99 2.49 39.52
C LEU A 4 -4.92 1.67 38.77
N GLU A 5 -3.76 1.47 39.39
CA GLU A 5 -2.68 0.64 38.86
C GLU A 5 -3.08 -0.83 38.75
N SER A 6 -3.79 -1.37 39.75
CA SER A 6 -4.30 -2.74 39.73
C SER A 6 -5.33 -2.96 38.61
N ASN A 7 -6.23 -1.99 38.40
CA ASN A 7 -7.23 -2.04 37.35
C ASN A 7 -6.59 -1.97 35.95
N VAL A 8 -5.69 -1.01 35.72
CA VAL A 8 -4.95 -0.89 34.46
C VAL A 8 -4.09 -2.14 34.20
N ARG A 9 -3.47 -2.71 35.24
CA ARG A 9 -2.66 -3.94 35.11
C ARG A 9 -3.51 -5.14 34.69
N LEU A 10 -4.72 -5.28 35.24
CA LEU A 10 -5.64 -6.35 34.87
C LEU A 10 -6.15 -6.16 33.44
N GLU A 11 -6.55 -4.95 33.08
CA GLU A 11 -7.01 -4.59 31.74
C GLU A 11 -5.91 -4.83 30.69
N CYS A 12 -4.67 -4.41 30.95
CA CYS A 12 -3.54 -4.68 30.08
C CYS A 12 -3.24 -6.18 29.93
N LYS A 13 -3.35 -6.97 31.00
CA LYS A 13 -3.15 -8.43 30.92
C LYS A 13 -4.23 -9.11 30.09
N LEU A 14 -5.49 -8.71 30.28
CA LEU A 14 -6.62 -9.25 29.51
C LEU A 14 -6.50 -8.86 28.04
N ALA A 15 -6.24 -7.58 27.75
CA ALA A 15 -6.02 -7.09 26.39
C ALA A 15 -4.84 -7.79 25.70
N PHE A 16 -3.75 -8.05 26.43
CA PHE A 16 -2.60 -8.78 25.89
C PHE A 16 -2.93 -10.24 25.57
N ALA A 17 -3.61 -10.95 26.48
CA ALA A 17 -4.00 -12.34 26.27
C ALA A 17 -5.00 -12.48 25.11
N GLU A 18 -5.94 -11.54 25.02
CA GLU A 18 -6.92 -11.48 23.94
C GLU A 18 -6.24 -11.21 22.59
N LEU A 19 -5.33 -10.23 22.54
CA LEU A 19 -4.54 -9.95 21.35
C LEU A 19 -3.68 -11.15 20.93
N GLN A 20 -3.07 -11.87 21.89
CA GLN A 20 -2.28 -13.07 21.56
C GLN A 20 -3.12 -14.19 20.95
N THR A 21 -4.37 -14.35 21.41
CA THR A 21 -5.31 -15.33 20.86
C THR A 21 -5.75 -14.89 19.46
N ASP A 22 -6.21 -13.65 19.32
CA ASP A 22 -6.62 -13.06 18.04
C ASP A 22 -5.49 -13.14 16.98
N MET A 23 -4.24 -12.89 17.39
CA MET A 23 -3.08 -12.99 16.49
C MET A 23 -2.77 -14.43 16.07
N SER A 24 -3.01 -15.40 16.96
CA SER A 24 -2.80 -16.82 16.64
C SER A 24 -3.83 -17.28 15.61
N ASP A 25 -5.09 -16.88 15.77
CA ASP A 25 -6.16 -17.15 14.81
C ASP A 25 -5.89 -16.46 13.47
N LEU A 26 -5.44 -15.21 13.49
CA LEU A 26 -5.10 -14.44 12.29
C LEU A 26 -3.93 -15.06 11.51
N ALA A 27 -2.94 -15.61 12.21
CA ALA A 27 -1.81 -16.31 11.62
C ALA A 27 -2.25 -17.64 10.99
N ALA A 28 -3.08 -18.42 11.69
CA ALA A 28 -3.63 -19.68 11.17
C ALA A 28 -4.50 -19.44 9.92
N ASP A 29 -5.35 -18.41 9.95
CA ASP A 29 -6.15 -18.00 8.80
C ASP A 29 -5.27 -17.57 7.62
N LEU A 30 -4.13 -16.92 7.89
CA LEU A 30 -3.19 -16.50 6.85
C LEU A 30 -2.48 -17.69 6.18
N GLU A 31 -2.13 -18.73 6.95
CA GLU A 31 -1.58 -19.97 6.41
C GLU A 31 -2.55 -20.65 5.44
N HIS A 32 -3.86 -20.56 5.69
CA HIS A 32 -4.89 -21.12 4.82
C HIS A 32 -5.25 -20.25 3.62
N SER A 33 -5.36 -18.93 3.81
CA SER A 33 -5.82 -17.98 2.80
C SER A 33 -4.72 -17.54 1.82
N GLY A 34 -3.46 -17.64 2.24
CA GLY A 34 -2.32 -17.10 1.51
C GLY A 34 -2.23 -15.57 1.60
N ILE A 35 -1.10 -15.04 1.12
CA ILE A 35 -0.83 -13.60 1.14
C ILE A 35 -1.14 -13.03 -0.24
N PRO A 36 -1.96 -11.97 -0.34
CA PRO A 36 -2.25 -11.31 -1.61
C PRO A 36 -1.03 -10.48 -2.06
N THR A 37 0.01 -11.18 -2.53
CA THR A 37 1.23 -10.56 -3.06
C THR A 37 0.97 -10.01 -4.47
N LEU A 38 1.47 -8.81 -4.73
CA LEU A 38 1.45 -8.26 -6.09
C LEU A 38 2.45 -9.02 -6.97
N ASP A 39 2.08 -9.25 -8.22
CA ASP A 39 3.06 -9.67 -9.22
C ASP A 39 4.16 -8.60 -9.40
N HIS A 40 5.26 -9.00 -10.03
CA HIS A 40 6.44 -8.14 -10.16
C HIS A 40 6.13 -6.82 -10.87
N ILE A 41 5.30 -6.85 -11.91
CA ILE A 41 4.97 -5.65 -12.70
C ILE A 41 4.17 -4.68 -11.83
N ASN A 42 3.09 -5.16 -11.21
CA ASN A 42 2.23 -4.35 -10.35
C ASN A 42 2.99 -3.79 -9.14
N TYR A 43 3.88 -4.59 -8.53
CA TYR A 43 4.76 -4.13 -7.47
C TYR A 43 5.68 -2.99 -7.95
N VAL A 44 6.40 -3.19 -9.07
CA VAL A 44 7.30 -2.16 -9.61
C VAL A 44 6.54 -0.88 -9.91
N MET A 45 5.35 -0.97 -10.52
CA MET A 45 4.54 0.21 -10.83
C MET A 45 4.11 0.97 -9.57
N LYS A 46 3.67 0.27 -8.52
CA LYS A 46 3.30 0.89 -7.24
C LYS A 46 4.47 1.57 -6.55
N VAL A 47 5.68 1.03 -6.66
CA VAL A 47 6.90 1.60 -6.04
C VAL A 47 7.49 2.75 -6.86
N PHE A 48 7.51 2.62 -8.19
CA PHE A 48 8.18 3.57 -9.08
C PHE A 48 7.31 4.79 -9.36
N PHE A 49 5.98 4.59 -9.42
CA PHE A 49 4.98 5.61 -9.77
C PHE A 49 3.81 5.59 -8.77
N PRO A 50 4.05 5.93 -7.49
CA PRO A 50 3.01 5.90 -6.47
C PRO A 50 1.87 6.85 -6.82
N GLY A 51 0.62 6.38 -6.71
CA GLY A 51 -0.59 7.14 -7.02
C GLY A 51 -0.97 7.19 -8.50
N VAL A 52 -0.22 6.54 -9.40
CA VAL A 52 -0.55 6.47 -10.84
C VAL A 52 -1.22 5.12 -11.15
N SER A 53 -2.48 5.15 -11.58
CA SER A 53 -3.28 3.95 -11.88
C SER A 53 -3.24 3.52 -13.35
N ASP A 54 -3.15 4.45 -14.30
CA ASP A 54 -3.14 4.18 -15.74
C ASP A 54 -1.84 4.69 -16.40
N HIS A 55 -0.72 4.11 -15.99
CA HIS A 55 0.57 4.51 -16.55
C HIS A 55 0.75 3.89 -17.95
N PRO A 56 1.19 4.66 -18.98
CA PRO A 56 1.34 4.15 -20.35
C PRO A 56 2.17 2.87 -20.48
N ILE A 57 3.16 2.69 -19.60
CA ILE A 57 4.01 1.48 -19.50
C ILE A 57 3.19 0.19 -19.31
N LEU A 58 2.08 0.23 -18.60
CA LEU A 58 1.19 -0.93 -18.41
C LEU A 58 0.46 -1.33 -19.69
N ASN A 59 0.29 -0.38 -20.62
CA ASN A 59 -0.46 -0.55 -21.87
C ASN A 59 0.45 -0.92 -23.06
N VAL A 60 1.77 -0.94 -22.88
CA VAL A 60 2.80 -1.24 -23.92
C VAL A 60 2.53 -2.59 -24.57
N GLN A 61 2.21 -3.65 -23.82
CA GLN A 61 1.95 -4.97 -24.41
C GLN A 61 0.76 -5.01 -25.39
N ARG A 62 -0.19 -4.06 -25.30
CA ARG A 62 -1.37 -4.03 -26.17
C ARG A 62 -1.18 -3.23 -27.46
N GLN A 63 -0.18 -2.35 -27.53
CA GLN A 63 -0.06 -1.36 -28.63
C GLN A 63 0.91 -1.78 -29.76
N PHE A 64 1.86 -2.70 -29.51
CA PHE A 64 2.88 -3.06 -30.52
C PHE A 64 2.46 -4.16 -31.52
N ILE A 65 1.26 -4.73 -31.40
CA ILE A 65 0.85 -5.87 -32.23
C ILE A 65 0.28 -5.42 -33.60
N ASN A 66 -0.26 -4.20 -33.73
CA ASN A 66 -0.98 -3.78 -34.96
C ASN A 66 -0.63 -2.37 -35.48
N THR A 67 0.46 -1.74 -35.03
CA THR A 67 0.81 -0.37 -35.44
C THR A 67 1.93 -0.36 -36.47
N PRO A 68 1.76 0.26 -37.66
CA PRO A 68 2.84 0.33 -38.66
C PRO A 68 4.04 1.09 -38.12
N ARG A 69 5.25 0.53 -38.26
CA ARG A 69 6.48 1.15 -37.79
C ARG A 69 6.68 2.53 -38.43
N THR A 70 6.75 3.55 -37.60
CA THR A 70 6.96 4.94 -37.98
C THR A 70 8.44 5.32 -37.86
N ASN A 71 8.81 6.47 -38.43
CA ASN A 71 10.13 7.09 -38.17
C ASN A 71 10.37 7.35 -36.68
N TYR A 72 9.30 7.50 -35.89
CA TYR A 72 9.38 7.67 -34.44
C TYR A 72 9.91 6.41 -33.75
N ASP A 73 9.44 5.23 -34.18
CA ASP A 73 9.92 3.95 -33.63
C ASP A 73 11.41 3.74 -33.92
N ALA A 74 11.86 4.10 -35.13
CA ALA A 74 13.28 4.07 -35.47
C ALA A 74 14.12 5.00 -34.59
N ALA A 75 13.64 6.21 -34.32
CA ALA A 75 14.30 7.16 -33.41
C ALA A 75 14.33 6.64 -31.96
N MET A 76 13.26 6.00 -31.48
CA MET A 76 13.22 5.42 -30.13
C MET A 76 14.21 4.25 -29.97
N ILE A 77 14.36 3.40 -31.00
CA ILE A 77 15.38 2.34 -31.01
C ILE A 77 16.79 2.93 -30.94
N GLN A 78 17.07 3.98 -31.71
CA GLN A 78 18.37 4.68 -31.66
C GLN A 78 18.60 5.34 -30.29
N PHE A 79 17.56 5.90 -29.68
CA PHE A 79 17.65 6.45 -28.33
C PHE A 79 17.95 5.36 -27.29
N GLU A 80 17.31 4.19 -27.39
CA GLU A 80 17.63 3.05 -26.53
C GLU A 80 19.10 2.62 -26.69
N GLN A 81 19.63 2.61 -27.92
CA GLN A 81 21.06 2.33 -28.16
C GLN A 81 21.98 3.35 -27.47
N LEU A 82 21.61 4.63 -27.49
CA LEU A 82 22.34 5.67 -26.73
C LEU A 82 22.26 5.41 -25.22
N LEU A 83 21.10 5.02 -24.69
CA LEU A 83 20.94 4.68 -23.27
C LEU A 83 21.76 3.44 -22.85
N ASN A 84 22.10 2.54 -23.78
CA ASN A 84 23.02 1.43 -23.54
C ASN A 84 24.51 1.84 -23.59
N ASN A 85 24.83 3.09 -23.95
CA ASN A 85 26.19 3.62 -23.88
C ASN A 85 26.43 4.26 -22.50
N LYS A 86 27.34 3.68 -21.71
CA LYS A 86 27.65 4.14 -20.35
C LYS A 86 28.01 5.63 -20.28
N PHE A 87 28.87 6.11 -21.16
CA PHE A 87 29.31 7.49 -21.15
C PHE A 87 28.17 8.45 -21.51
N PHE A 88 27.35 8.07 -22.49
CA PHE A 88 26.17 8.84 -22.85
C PHE A 88 25.21 8.95 -21.67
N LEU A 89 24.81 7.82 -21.07
CA LEU A 89 23.83 7.81 -19.99
C LEU A 89 24.30 8.61 -18.77
N LEU A 90 25.58 8.46 -18.39
CA LEU A 90 26.17 9.24 -17.29
C LEU A 90 26.20 10.74 -17.59
N SER A 91 26.52 11.13 -18.83
CA SER A 91 26.48 12.54 -19.25
C SER A 91 25.05 13.07 -19.32
N PHE A 92 24.12 12.28 -19.84
CA PHE A 92 22.71 12.63 -19.96
C PHE A 92 22.11 12.98 -18.59
N ILE A 93 22.31 12.12 -17.58
CA ILE A 93 21.83 12.36 -16.22
C ILE A 93 22.47 13.63 -15.63
N ASN A 94 23.79 13.78 -15.75
CA ASN A 94 24.49 14.97 -15.25
C ASN A 94 23.98 16.26 -15.91
N THR A 95 23.75 16.23 -17.22
CA THR A 95 23.27 17.39 -17.98
C THR A 95 21.87 17.79 -17.54
N LEU A 96 20.98 16.83 -17.29
CA LEU A 96 19.64 17.09 -16.74
C LEU A 96 19.72 17.70 -15.34
N GLU A 97 20.49 17.09 -14.44
CA GLU A 97 20.61 17.58 -13.06
C GLU A 97 21.28 18.94 -12.92
N ALA A 98 22.09 19.35 -13.90
CA ALA A 98 22.68 20.69 -13.95
C ALA A 98 21.66 21.79 -14.28
N GLN A 99 20.49 21.45 -14.83
CA GLN A 99 19.48 22.45 -15.19
C GLN A 99 18.71 22.93 -13.96
N LYS A 100 18.61 24.25 -13.77
CA LYS A 100 17.85 24.84 -12.65
C LYS A 100 16.35 24.54 -12.71
N SER A 101 15.81 24.30 -13.90
CA SER A 101 14.40 23.95 -14.10
C SER A 101 14.09 22.49 -13.77
N PHE A 102 15.11 21.63 -13.61
CA PHE A 102 14.94 20.20 -13.37
C PHE A 102 14.74 19.93 -11.87
N ASN A 103 13.47 19.88 -11.47
CA ASN A 103 13.08 19.83 -10.06
C ASN A 103 13.08 18.39 -9.52
N ILE A 104 12.79 18.22 -8.23
CA ILE A 104 12.80 16.91 -7.55
C ILE A 104 11.82 15.91 -8.19
N ARG A 105 10.64 16.37 -8.64
CA ARG A 105 9.66 15.51 -9.33
C ARG A 105 10.23 14.98 -10.64
N ASP A 106 10.90 15.84 -11.42
CA ASP A 106 11.50 15.44 -12.69
C ASP A 106 12.63 14.43 -12.48
N LYS A 107 13.48 14.65 -11.47
CA LYS A 107 14.55 13.72 -11.08
C LYS A 107 14.00 12.35 -10.72
N VAL A 108 12.98 12.31 -9.88
CA VAL A 108 12.33 11.08 -9.45
C VAL A 108 11.70 10.35 -10.64
N ASN A 109 11.04 11.08 -11.53
CA ASN A 109 10.41 10.51 -12.71
C ASN A 109 11.44 9.92 -13.69
N VAL A 110 12.50 10.66 -14.02
CA VAL A 110 13.58 10.18 -14.90
C VAL A 110 14.27 8.95 -14.31
N ALA A 111 14.55 8.94 -13.00
CA ALA A 111 15.12 7.78 -12.33
C ALA A 111 14.22 6.54 -12.45
N SER A 112 12.91 6.69 -12.23
CA SER A 112 11.95 5.59 -12.37
C SER A 112 11.87 5.09 -13.82
N LEU A 113 11.77 5.98 -14.80
CA LEU A 113 11.72 5.59 -16.22
C LEU A 113 13.01 4.88 -16.67
N LEU A 114 14.18 5.40 -16.31
CA LEU A 114 15.46 4.75 -16.59
C LEU A 114 15.53 3.36 -15.97
N MET A 115 15.11 3.21 -14.71
CA MET A 115 15.11 1.90 -14.07
C MET A 115 14.14 0.91 -14.70
N ILE A 116 13.00 1.35 -15.25
CA ILE A 116 12.13 0.47 -16.06
C ILE A 116 12.86 -0.01 -17.32
N ILE A 117 13.46 0.92 -18.08
CA ILE A 117 14.18 0.59 -19.32
C ILE A 117 15.33 -0.39 -19.05
N LEU A 118 16.03 -0.19 -17.94
CA LEU A 118 17.21 -0.97 -17.56
C LEU A 118 16.89 -2.23 -16.73
N MET A 119 15.63 -2.47 -16.36
CA MET A 119 15.22 -3.59 -15.49
C MET A 119 15.59 -4.97 -16.07
N GLY A 120 15.63 -5.10 -17.40
CA GLY A 120 16.09 -6.32 -18.08
C GLY A 120 17.62 -6.46 -18.19
N LYS A 121 18.38 -5.43 -17.79
CA LYS A 121 19.84 -5.31 -17.92
C LYS A 121 20.47 -4.89 -16.59
N MET A 122 20.13 -5.60 -15.51
CA MET A 122 20.49 -5.20 -14.13
C MET A 122 21.99 -5.10 -13.87
N GLU A 123 22.83 -5.88 -14.56
CA GLU A 123 24.29 -5.75 -14.47
C GLU A 123 24.75 -4.35 -14.92
N TYR A 124 24.29 -3.91 -16.09
CA TYR A 124 24.54 -2.58 -16.62
C TYR A 124 23.93 -1.49 -15.73
N ALA A 125 22.69 -1.67 -15.29
CA ALA A 125 22.02 -0.73 -14.37
C ALA A 125 22.83 -0.52 -13.08
N THR A 126 23.39 -1.60 -12.53
CA THR A 126 24.21 -1.58 -11.31
C THR A 126 25.54 -0.87 -11.54
N ASP A 127 26.19 -1.06 -12.70
CA ASP A 127 27.43 -0.36 -13.04
C ASP A 127 27.21 1.17 -13.20
N ILE A 128 26.09 1.56 -13.82
CA ILE A 128 25.67 2.96 -13.91
C ILE A 128 25.40 3.54 -12.53
N LEU A 129 24.61 2.83 -11.71
CA LEU A 129 24.28 3.24 -10.35
C LEU A 129 25.55 3.42 -9.49
N LYS A 130 26.48 2.47 -9.54
CA LYS A 130 27.77 2.55 -8.84
C LYS A 130 28.57 3.77 -9.28
N SER A 131 28.65 4.01 -10.59
CA SER A 131 29.39 5.15 -11.15
C SER A 131 28.81 6.49 -10.69
N LEU A 132 27.48 6.61 -10.64
CA LEU A 132 26.78 7.80 -10.15
C LEU A 132 26.92 7.96 -8.63
N LEU A 133 26.84 6.86 -7.86
CA LEU A 133 27.00 6.89 -6.40
C LEU A 133 28.41 7.33 -6.02
N LEU A 134 29.45 6.84 -6.70
CA LEU A 134 30.83 7.29 -6.47
C LEU A 134 30.96 8.81 -6.67
N ARG A 135 30.37 9.37 -7.74
CA ARG A 135 30.36 10.82 -7.95
C ARG A 135 29.59 11.57 -6.87
N LEU A 136 28.48 11.00 -6.39
CA LEU A 136 27.73 11.57 -5.27
C LEU A 136 28.55 11.57 -3.98
N ILE A 137 29.30 10.50 -3.72
CA ILE A 137 30.22 10.39 -2.58
C ILE A 137 31.28 11.48 -2.69
N ASP A 138 31.98 11.59 -3.83
CA ASP A 138 33.03 12.59 -4.04
C ASP A 138 32.51 14.02 -3.78
N LYS A 139 31.31 14.34 -4.30
CA LYS A 139 30.65 15.63 -4.05
C LYS A 139 30.28 15.83 -2.57
N SER A 140 29.84 14.78 -1.90
CA SER A 140 29.36 14.83 -0.51
C SER A 140 30.49 14.99 0.49
N VAL A 141 31.64 14.34 0.24
CA VAL A 141 32.84 14.45 1.08
C VAL A 141 33.39 15.88 1.08
N CYS A 142 33.24 16.62 -0.03
CA CYS A 142 33.61 18.03 -0.11
C CYS A 142 32.62 18.98 0.59
N ASN A 143 31.46 18.49 1.06
CA ASN A 143 30.46 19.30 1.74
C ASN A 143 30.77 19.45 3.24
N LYS A 144 30.23 20.48 3.89
CA LYS A 144 30.36 20.71 5.35
C LYS A 144 29.80 19.56 6.19
N HIS A 145 28.84 18.81 5.66
CA HIS A 145 28.15 17.73 6.37
C HIS A 145 28.02 16.45 5.52
N PRO A 146 29.12 15.70 5.31
CA PRO A 146 29.10 14.47 4.50
C PRO A 146 28.15 13.39 5.03
N GLN A 147 27.90 13.35 6.34
CA GLN A 147 26.98 12.41 6.99
C GLN A 147 25.51 12.57 6.58
N LEU A 148 25.17 13.67 5.87
CA LEU A 148 23.82 13.90 5.36
C LEU A 148 23.59 13.28 3.97
N MET A 149 24.63 12.69 3.36
CA MET A 149 24.50 11.97 2.09
C MET A 149 23.44 10.86 2.21
N LEU A 150 22.59 10.70 1.18
CA LEU A 150 21.49 9.73 1.13
C LEU A 150 20.40 9.93 2.20
N ARG A 151 20.40 11.02 2.96
CA ARG A 151 19.36 11.29 3.98
C ARG A 151 18.00 11.60 3.36
N ARG A 152 17.99 12.16 2.14
CA ARG A 152 16.79 12.53 1.39
C ARG A 152 17.01 12.20 -0.08
N THR A 153 15.93 11.91 -0.79
CA THR A 153 15.99 11.69 -2.24
C THR A 153 15.98 13.03 -2.96
N GLU A 154 17.15 13.56 -3.28
CA GLU A 154 17.31 14.88 -3.92
C GLU A 154 17.98 14.83 -5.30
N SER A 155 18.48 13.66 -5.69
CA SER A 155 19.12 13.36 -6.96
C SER A 155 18.50 12.16 -7.70
N VAL A 156 18.76 12.08 -9.00
CA VAL A 156 18.40 10.94 -9.85
C VAL A 156 19.01 9.65 -9.30
N VAL A 157 20.28 9.68 -8.89
CA VAL A 157 20.98 8.50 -8.38
C VAL A 157 20.38 7.97 -7.07
N GLU A 158 19.93 8.85 -6.17
CA GLU A 158 19.28 8.43 -4.92
C GLU A 158 17.95 7.73 -5.20
N LYS A 159 17.15 8.24 -6.15
CA LYS A 159 15.91 7.55 -6.54
C LYS A 159 16.21 6.26 -7.29
N MET A 160 17.21 6.23 -8.18
CA MET A 160 17.65 5.01 -8.85
C MET A 160 18.08 3.94 -7.84
N LEU A 161 18.77 4.33 -6.76
CA LEU A 161 19.15 3.42 -5.67
C LEU A 161 17.92 2.81 -4.99
N THR A 162 16.92 3.62 -4.62
CA THR A 162 15.66 3.12 -4.04
C THR A 162 14.96 2.14 -4.98
N ASN A 163 14.90 2.46 -6.27
CA ASN A 163 14.28 1.63 -7.29
C ASN A 163 15.05 0.32 -7.53
N TRP A 164 16.38 0.39 -7.57
CA TRP A 164 17.26 -0.78 -7.66
C TRP A 164 17.08 -1.71 -6.46
N MET A 165 17.03 -1.15 -5.25
CA MET A 165 16.79 -1.93 -4.03
C MET A 165 15.42 -2.61 -4.07
N ALA A 166 14.38 -1.90 -4.53
CA ALA A 166 13.05 -2.46 -4.67
C ALA A 166 13.02 -3.66 -5.64
N LEU A 167 13.73 -3.58 -6.77
CA LEU A 167 13.85 -4.69 -7.73
C LEU A 167 14.59 -5.88 -7.13
N CYS A 168 15.77 -5.64 -6.53
CA CYS A 168 16.58 -6.71 -5.95
C CYS A 168 15.91 -7.40 -4.75
N MET A 169 15.12 -6.65 -3.98
CA MET A 169 14.45 -7.16 -2.78
C MET A 169 13.05 -7.74 -3.06
N TYR A 170 12.54 -7.71 -4.30
CA TYR A 170 11.19 -8.18 -4.61
C TYR A 170 10.95 -9.62 -4.16
N TYR A 171 11.83 -10.56 -4.52
CA TYR A 171 11.67 -11.97 -4.14
C TYR A 171 11.85 -12.17 -2.63
N TYR A 172 12.76 -11.43 -1.98
CA TYR A 172 12.88 -11.47 -0.53
C TYR A 172 11.59 -11.01 0.17
N LEU A 173 10.98 -9.92 -0.32
CA LEU A 173 9.69 -9.45 0.18
C LEU A 173 8.57 -10.45 -0.12
N LYS A 174 8.52 -11.00 -1.32
CA LYS A 174 7.46 -11.93 -1.72
C LYS A 174 7.52 -13.25 -0.95
N ASP A 175 8.72 -13.82 -0.83
CA ASP A 175 8.90 -15.21 -0.40
C ASP A 175 9.27 -15.33 1.07
N TYR A 176 9.73 -14.25 1.72
CA TYR A 176 10.19 -14.28 3.10
C TYR A 176 9.55 -13.20 4.00
N ALA A 177 9.80 -11.92 3.73
CA ALA A 177 9.41 -10.84 4.67
C ALA A 177 7.94 -10.42 4.57
N GLY A 178 7.27 -10.71 3.45
CA GLY A 178 5.92 -10.25 3.15
C GLY A 178 4.85 -10.85 4.05
N SER A 179 5.04 -12.09 4.51
CA SER A 179 4.13 -12.76 5.45
C SER A 179 4.04 -12.00 6.78
N SER A 180 5.19 -11.73 7.39
CA SER A 180 5.29 -10.98 8.64
C SER A 180 4.76 -9.55 8.50
N LEU A 181 5.05 -8.88 7.39
CA LEU A 181 4.56 -7.53 7.14
C LEU A 181 3.03 -7.51 6.97
N PHE A 182 2.48 -8.46 6.23
CA PHE A 182 1.04 -8.54 6.02
C PHE A 182 0.29 -8.98 7.28
N LEU A 183 0.88 -9.87 8.08
CA LEU A 183 0.35 -10.23 9.39
C LEU A 183 0.31 -9.01 10.32
N LEU A 184 1.37 -8.21 10.36
CA LEU A 184 1.38 -6.95 11.12
C LEU A 184 0.29 -5.98 10.65
N PHE A 185 0.10 -5.83 9.33
CA PHE A 185 -0.99 -5.03 8.79
C PHE A 185 -2.36 -5.54 9.25
N LYS A 186 -2.63 -6.84 9.11
CA LYS A 186 -3.90 -7.44 9.54
C LYS A 186 -4.08 -7.27 11.05
N ALA A 187 -3.03 -7.43 11.85
CA ALA A 187 -3.04 -7.27 13.30
C ALA A 187 -3.47 -5.86 13.71
N ILE A 188 -2.85 -4.84 13.12
CA ILE A 188 -3.17 -3.43 13.38
C ILE A 188 -4.60 -3.14 12.96
N LYS A 189 -5.00 -3.59 11.76
CA LYS A 189 -6.37 -3.39 11.25
C LYS A 189 -7.41 -4.00 12.20
N HIS A 190 -7.26 -5.29 12.54
CA HIS A 190 -8.14 -6.00 13.45
C HIS A 190 -8.23 -5.30 14.82
N GLN A 191 -7.09 -4.88 15.37
CA GLN A 191 -7.07 -4.21 16.67
C GLN A 191 -7.77 -2.84 16.63
N ILE A 192 -7.61 -2.07 15.55
CA ILE A 192 -8.29 -0.79 15.38
C ILE A 192 -9.80 -0.99 15.26
N GLU A 193 -10.23 -1.94 14.42
CA GLU A 193 -11.64 -2.20 14.09
C GLU A 193 -12.43 -2.88 15.22
N LYS A 194 -11.74 -3.38 16.25
CA LYS A 194 -12.33 -3.90 17.48
C LYS A 194 -12.94 -2.80 18.36
N GLY A 195 -12.44 -1.58 18.24
CA GLY A 195 -12.93 -0.42 18.97
C GLY A 195 -13.65 0.57 18.08
N VAL A 196 -14.21 1.61 18.70
CA VAL A 196 -14.87 2.70 17.99
C VAL A 196 -13.88 3.41 17.09
N VAL A 197 -14.28 3.65 15.84
CA VAL A 197 -13.57 4.45 14.85
C VAL A 197 -14.51 5.51 14.31
N ASP A 198 -14.16 6.78 14.47
CA ASP A 198 -14.93 7.88 13.91
C ASP A 198 -14.79 7.90 12.38
N ALA A 199 -15.92 7.87 11.67
CA ALA A 199 -15.94 7.77 10.21
C ALA A 199 -15.47 9.07 9.51
N ILE A 200 -15.48 10.21 10.19
CA ILE A 200 -15.16 11.54 9.64
C ILE A 200 -13.73 11.96 9.99
N THR A 201 -13.34 11.85 11.26
CA THR A 201 -12.01 12.26 11.76
C THR A 201 -10.96 11.17 11.61
N HIS A 202 -11.42 9.92 11.47
CA HIS A 202 -10.59 8.70 11.52
C HIS A 202 -9.82 8.54 12.83
N GLU A 203 -10.31 9.13 13.92
CA GLU A 203 -9.83 8.85 15.26
C GLU A 203 -10.36 7.48 15.72
N ALA A 204 -9.51 6.70 16.37
CA ALA A 204 -9.84 5.35 16.81
C ALA A 204 -9.51 5.15 18.27
N ARG A 205 -10.35 4.38 18.98
CA ARG A 205 -10.17 4.05 20.39
C ARG A 205 -8.84 3.33 20.66
N TYR A 206 -8.43 2.48 19.72
CA TYR A 206 -7.20 1.67 19.79
C TYR A 206 -6.13 2.14 18.79
N SER A 207 -6.08 3.44 18.49
CA SER A 207 -5.02 4.02 17.65
C SER A 207 -3.64 3.86 18.29
N LEU A 208 -2.64 3.55 17.46
CA LEU A 208 -1.22 3.58 17.84
C LEU A 208 -0.62 5.00 17.78
N SER A 209 -1.33 5.95 17.16
CA SER A 209 -0.93 7.36 17.08
C SER A 209 -1.74 8.19 18.08
N GLU A 210 -1.05 8.98 18.90
CA GLU A 210 -1.67 9.91 19.85
C GLU A 210 -2.54 10.95 19.15
N GLU A 211 -2.13 11.42 17.97
CA GLU A 211 -2.88 12.38 17.16
C GLU A 211 -4.18 11.80 16.58
N LYS A 212 -4.29 10.47 16.50
CA LYS A 212 -5.47 9.74 16.00
C LYS A 212 -6.18 8.97 17.10
N LEU A 213 -5.85 9.22 18.36
CA LEU A 213 -6.50 8.57 19.49
C LEU A 213 -7.84 9.24 19.77
N LEU A 214 -8.92 8.45 19.70
CA LEU A 214 -10.24 8.92 20.11
C LEU A 214 -10.24 9.12 21.64
N LYS A 215 -10.36 10.38 22.07
CA LYS A 215 -10.27 10.76 23.48
C LYS A 215 -11.59 10.60 24.23
N GLU A 216 -12.70 10.63 23.50
CA GLU A 216 -14.03 10.48 24.07
C GLU A 216 -14.29 9.03 24.45
N GLN A 217 -14.91 8.84 25.61
CA GLN A 217 -15.38 7.53 26.03
C GLN A 217 -16.77 7.30 25.45
N ILE A 218 -16.84 6.45 24.43
CA ILE A 218 -18.07 6.04 23.77
C ILE A 218 -18.35 4.61 24.17
N ASP A 219 -19.51 4.39 24.80
CA ASP A 219 -20.01 3.05 25.08
C ASP A 219 -20.57 2.44 23.80
N TYR A 220 -20.25 1.17 23.55
CA TYR A 220 -20.67 0.44 22.35
C TYR A 220 -20.97 -1.03 22.67
N GLN A 221 -21.74 -1.67 21.80
CA GLN A 221 -22.03 -3.10 21.87
C GLN A 221 -21.57 -3.81 20.59
N VAL A 222 -21.06 -5.03 20.75
CA VAL A 222 -20.71 -5.89 19.62
C VAL A 222 -21.97 -6.62 19.12
N ILE A 223 -22.33 -6.40 17.87
CA ILE A 223 -23.44 -7.06 17.19
C ILE A 223 -22.88 -8.14 16.26
N THR A 224 -23.48 -9.34 16.28
CA THR A 224 -23.15 -10.42 15.33
C THR A 224 -24.20 -10.46 14.22
N LEU A 225 -23.80 -10.05 13.03
CA LEU A 225 -24.61 -10.11 11.82
C LEU A 225 -24.51 -11.49 11.16
N HIS A 226 -25.63 -11.96 10.61
CA HIS A 226 -25.67 -13.15 9.75
C HIS A 226 -25.88 -12.70 8.30
N ILE A 227 -24.83 -12.82 7.50
CA ILE A 227 -24.80 -12.36 6.12
C ILE A 227 -25.38 -13.44 5.22
N ILE A 228 -26.31 -13.03 4.37
CA ILE A 228 -26.97 -13.89 3.36
C ILE A 228 -26.61 -13.32 1.99
N GLN A 229 -26.10 -14.16 1.11
CA GLN A 229 -25.92 -13.85 -0.31
C GLN A 229 -26.89 -14.71 -1.10
N ASP A 230 -27.65 -14.13 -2.03
CA ASP A 230 -28.70 -14.88 -2.74
C ASP A 230 -28.14 -16.02 -3.61
N ASP A 231 -26.85 -15.95 -3.97
CA ASP A 231 -26.15 -16.97 -4.78
C ASP A 231 -25.38 -18.01 -3.94
N PHE A 232 -25.32 -17.88 -2.60
CA PHE A 232 -24.54 -18.76 -1.72
C PHE A 232 -25.35 -19.22 -0.49
N ASP A 233 -25.44 -20.54 -0.27
CA ASP A 233 -26.15 -21.13 0.87
C ASP A 233 -25.42 -20.93 2.22
N ASP A 234 -24.12 -20.63 2.18
CA ASP A 234 -23.31 -20.49 3.39
C ASP A 234 -23.55 -19.14 4.08
N LYS A 235 -24.11 -19.21 5.30
CA LYS A 235 -24.29 -18.04 6.16
C LYS A 235 -22.97 -17.66 6.82
N ILE A 236 -22.44 -16.50 6.47
CA ILE A 236 -21.22 -15.95 7.08
C ILE A 236 -21.61 -15.08 8.28
N GLN A 237 -20.91 -15.23 9.40
CA GLN A 237 -21.06 -14.35 10.56
C GLN A 237 -20.04 -13.22 10.51
N CYS A 238 -20.48 -11.99 10.79
CA CYS A 238 -19.62 -10.81 10.86
C CYS A 238 -19.92 -10.04 12.15
N LYS A 239 -18.87 -9.71 12.92
CA LYS A 239 -19.00 -8.89 14.13
C LYS A 239 -18.79 -7.43 13.77
N VAL A 240 -19.70 -6.57 14.22
CA VAL A 240 -19.67 -5.11 14.04
C VAL A 240 -20.00 -4.43 15.35
N LEU A 241 -19.79 -3.11 15.43
CA LEU A 241 -20.22 -2.29 16.55
C LEU A 241 -21.55 -1.63 16.24
N ASP A 242 -22.40 -1.45 17.24
CA ASP A 242 -23.66 -0.71 17.12
C ASP A 242 -23.48 0.78 16.72
N CYS A 243 -22.29 1.32 16.95
CA CYS A 243 -21.88 2.67 16.56
C CYS A 243 -21.13 2.73 15.21
N ASP A 244 -20.91 1.61 14.52
CA ASP A 244 -20.30 1.65 13.19
C ASP A 244 -21.25 2.35 12.20
N SER A 245 -20.70 3.21 11.35
CA SER A 245 -21.42 3.71 10.16
C SER A 245 -21.78 2.55 9.22
N ILE A 246 -22.78 2.75 8.36
CA ILE A 246 -23.18 1.72 7.39
C ILE A 246 -22.01 1.39 6.45
N SER A 247 -21.22 2.38 6.02
CA SER A 247 -20.01 2.13 5.23
C SER A 247 -18.95 1.29 5.96
N GLN A 248 -18.75 1.51 7.27
CA GLN A 248 -17.85 0.67 8.08
C GLN A 248 -18.38 -0.76 8.19
N VAL A 249 -19.69 -0.95 8.41
CA VAL A 249 -20.33 -2.26 8.41
C VAL A 249 -20.13 -2.96 7.06
N LYS A 250 -20.38 -2.28 5.94
CA LYS A 250 -20.13 -2.83 4.60
C LYS A 250 -18.67 -3.24 4.43
N SER A 251 -17.71 -2.42 4.87
CA SER A 251 -16.29 -2.75 4.79
C SER A 251 -15.96 -4.04 5.56
N LYS A 252 -16.42 -4.18 6.82
CA LYS A 252 -16.21 -5.37 7.64
C LYS A 252 -16.84 -6.63 7.02
N ILE A 253 -18.02 -6.49 6.42
CA ILE A 253 -18.69 -7.57 5.69
C ILE A 253 -17.87 -7.98 4.46
N LEU A 254 -17.40 -7.02 3.66
CA LEU A 254 -16.58 -7.29 2.48
C LEU A 254 -15.26 -7.98 2.85
N ASP A 255 -14.64 -7.62 3.97
CA ASP A 255 -13.46 -8.32 4.46
C ASP A 255 -13.74 -9.79 4.82
N ALA A 256 -14.90 -10.07 5.44
CA ALA A 256 -15.31 -11.42 5.77
C ALA A 256 -15.64 -12.26 4.52
N LEU A 257 -16.41 -11.69 3.58
CA LEU A 257 -16.83 -12.35 2.34
C LEU A 257 -15.63 -12.61 1.40
N PHE A 258 -14.76 -11.62 1.24
CA PHE A 258 -13.68 -11.63 0.26
C PHE A 258 -12.30 -11.88 0.89
N LYS A 259 -12.24 -12.59 2.01
CA LYS A 259 -11.00 -12.83 2.77
C LYS A 259 -9.82 -13.34 1.94
N ASN A 260 -10.10 -14.15 0.92
CA ASN A 260 -9.12 -14.76 0.01
C ASN A 260 -8.95 -14.01 -1.32
N THR A 261 -9.67 -12.92 -1.53
CA THR A 261 -9.61 -12.12 -2.76
C THR A 261 -8.72 -10.91 -2.53
N PRO A 262 -7.77 -10.60 -3.44
CA PRO A 262 -6.99 -9.37 -3.38
C PRO A 262 -7.89 -8.13 -3.33
N PHE A 263 -7.55 -7.14 -2.49
CA PHE A 263 -8.38 -5.95 -2.27
C PHE A 263 -8.78 -5.23 -3.58
N SER A 264 -7.88 -5.17 -4.57
CA SER A 264 -8.14 -4.53 -5.87
C SER A 264 -9.16 -5.24 -6.76
N LEU A 265 -9.54 -6.47 -6.42
CA LEU A 265 -10.55 -7.25 -7.15
C LEU A 265 -11.87 -7.34 -6.37
N ARG A 266 -11.94 -6.72 -5.19
CA ARG A 266 -13.16 -6.68 -4.38
C ARG A 266 -14.04 -5.51 -4.83
N PRO A 267 -15.36 -5.62 -4.72
CA PRO A 267 -16.23 -4.47 -4.90
C PRO A 267 -15.95 -3.42 -3.82
N SER A 268 -16.15 -2.16 -4.17
CA SER A 268 -16.10 -1.03 -3.24
C SER A 268 -17.36 -0.99 -2.36
N VAL A 269 -17.28 -0.36 -1.19
CA VAL A 269 -18.43 -0.09 -0.31
C VAL A 269 -19.54 0.74 -1.00
N HIS A 270 -19.19 1.45 -2.07
CA HIS A 270 -20.12 2.24 -2.89
C HIS A 270 -20.76 1.45 -4.03
N GLU A 271 -20.25 0.25 -4.34
CA GLU A 271 -20.76 -0.62 -5.40
C GLU A 271 -21.73 -1.68 -4.86
N VAL A 272 -21.95 -1.69 -3.53
CA VAL A 272 -22.81 -2.66 -2.85
C VAL A 272 -23.81 -1.98 -1.93
N ASP A 273 -25.02 -2.54 -1.89
CA ASP A 273 -26.08 -2.17 -0.97
C ASP A 273 -26.15 -3.14 0.19
N LEU A 274 -26.44 -2.63 1.39
CA LEU A 274 -26.65 -3.44 2.58
C LEU A 274 -28.14 -3.51 2.88
N GLU A 275 -28.72 -4.71 2.83
CA GLU A 275 -30.15 -4.91 3.10
C GLU A 275 -30.37 -5.60 4.45
N TRP A 276 -31.18 -4.99 5.30
CA TRP A 276 -31.66 -5.62 6.52
C TRP A 276 -32.96 -6.39 6.27
N ARG A 277 -32.95 -7.69 6.56
CA ARG A 277 -34.12 -8.57 6.47
C ARG A 277 -34.80 -8.69 7.84
N HIS A 278 -36.04 -8.20 7.96
CA HIS A 278 -36.83 -8.34 9.18
C HIS A 278 -38.25 -8.82 8.87
N GLY A 279 -38.65 -9.97 9.45
CA GLY A 279 -40.05 -10.40 9.55
C GLY A 279 -40.85 -10.49 8.24
N GLY A 280 -40.20 -10.62 7.08
CA GLY A 280 -40.81 -10.69 5.75
C GLY A 280 -40.62 -9.45 4.86
N GLY A 281 -39.95 -8.40 5.35
CA GLY A 281 -39.57 -7.22 4.58
C GLY A 281 -38.05 -7.04 4.44
N HIS A 282 -37.66 -6.18 3.49
CA HIS A 282 -36.26 -5.81 3.22
C HIS A 282 -36.13 -4.29 3.24
N VAL A 283 -35.11 -3.77 3.91
CA VAL A 283 -34.79 -2.33 3.96
C VAL A 283 -33.33 -2.13 3.62
N THR A 284 -33.05 -1.32 2.61
CA THR A 284 -31.69 -0.91 2.25
C THR A 284 -31.19 0.15 3.24
N LEU A 285 -30.00 -0.08 3.80
CA LEU A 285 -29.36 0.81 4.76
C LEU A 285 -28.29 1.66 4.05
N GLN A 286 -28.21 2.94 4.41
CA GLN A 286 -27.24 3.90 3.89
C GLN A 286 -26.72 4.79 5.04
N ASP A 287 -25.54 5.39 4.87
CA ASP A 287 -24.99 6.30 5.89
C ASP A 287 -25.89 7.53 6.11
N GLU A 288 -26.49 8.02 5.03
CA GLU A 288 -27.43 9.13 5.07
C GLU A 288 -28.72 8.75 4.34
N ASP A 289 -29.86 8.95 5.00
CA ASP A 289 -31.19 8.76 4.44
C ASP A 289 -32.20 9.78 5.03
N VAL A 290 -33.48 9.62 4.71
CA VAL A 290 -34.55 10.52 5.17
C VAL A 290 -34.76 10.52 6.69
N THR A 291 -34.17 9.57 7.41
CA THR A 291 -34.23 9.44 8.87
C THR A 291 -32.99 9.99 9.58
N THR A 292 -31.97 10.41 8.83
CA THR A 292 -30.74 11.02 9.37
C THR A 292 -31.06 12.28 10.17
N LYS A 293 -30.46 12.40 11.35
CA LYS A 293 -30.57 13.59 12.21
C LYS A 293 -29.43 14.55 11.86
N HIS A 294 -29.79 15.81 11.56
CA HIS A 294 -28.87 16.93 11.39
C HIS A 294 -28.83 17.82 12.62
#